data_AF-A0A3B1IVG3-F1
#
_entry.id   AF-A0A3B1IVG3-F1
#
_cell.length_a   1.000
_cell.length_b   1.000
_cell.length_c   1.000
_cell.angle_alpha   90.00
_cell.angle_beta   90.00
_cell.angle_gamma   90.00
#
_symmetry.space_group_name_H-M   'P 1'
#
loop_
_entity.id
_entity.type
_entity.pdbx_description
1 polymer ?
#
loop_
_entity_poly.entity_id
_entity_poly.type
_entity_poly.pdbx_seq_one_letter_code
_entity_poly.pdbx_strand_id
1 'polypeptide(L)'
;MKKTSVNLDKLVQDFSLLEQKITELKGKNNIFEIKLDEINRLLKFSQNKEKHLTEERDGLMESIQSLQQNLQQQCDLRVENDNLKSAVVDMKKQIEAQVQERKACVQRLEAEMKALQEKHQKMMDDCANETQRRLESKDVELKEALERKESALEEMRRNMKVQEKEGKSEIIKLQMEFSAKLAKAQRALATNQQQPQGSGILPQNIFKRKLQFLQEEKNKEIEALRQRVKELEQQNLHSLSESRLKRRKI
;
A
#
# COMPACT_ATOMS: atom_id res chain seq x y z
N MET A 1 -57.60 -107.23 103.52
CA MET A 1 -57.72 -106.56 102.21
C MET A 1 -59.20 -106.47 101.84
N LYS A 2 -59.84 -105.30 102.01
CA LYS A 2 -61.24 -105.11 101.59
C LYS A 2 -61.27 -105.06 100.06
N LYS A 3 -61.90 -106.05 99.43
CA LYS A 3 -62.22 -106.01 97.99
C LYS A 3 -63.32 -104.97 97.79
N THR A 4 -62.93 -103.77 97.35
CA THR A 4 -63.86 -102.75 96.88
C THR A 4 -64.54 -103.30 95.63
N SER A 5 -65.83 -103.62 95.70
CA SER A 5 -66.60 -104.08 94.53
C SER A 5 -66.82 -102.89 93.60
N VAL A 6 -66.17 -102.90 92.44
CA VAL A 6 -66.32 -101.86 91.41
C VAL A 6 -67.74 -101.89 90.85
N ASN A 7 -68.42 -100.74 90.80
CA ASN A 7 -69.71 -100.58 90.13
C ASN A 7 -69.47 -100.53 88.62
N LEU A 8 -69.68 -101.67 87.95
CA LEU A 8 -69.41 -101.85 86.54
C LEU A 8 -70.34 -101.00 85.65
N ASP A 9 -71.59 -100.77 86.06
CA ASP A 9 -72.56 -99.99 85.28
C ASP A 9 -72.14 -98.51 85.19
N LYS A 10 -71.71 -97.91 86.31
CA LYS A 10 -71.20 -96.54 86.33
C LYS A 10 -69.92 -96.42 85.48
N LEU A 11 -69.03 -97.39 85.57
CA LEU A 11 -67.81 -97.43 84.78
C LEU A 11 -68.12 -97.44 83.27
N VAL A 12 -69.06 -98.29 82.83
CA VAL A 12 -69.50 -98.36 81.43
C VAL A 12 -70.13 -97.05 80.97
N GLN A 13 -70.93 -96.40 81.82
CA GLN A 13 -71.53 -95.10 81.50
C GLN A 13 -70.50 -93.98 81.38
N ASP A 14 -69.53 -93.92 82.30
CA ASP A 14 -68.42 -92.95 82.26
C ASP A 14 -67.56 -93.16 81.01
N PHE A 15 -67.29 -94.42 80.61
CA PHE A 15 -66.61 -94.74 79.34
C PHE A 15 -67.41 -94.30 78.12
N SER A 16 -68.74 -94.48 78.12
CA SER A 16 -69.60 -94.06 77.00
C SER A 16 -69.58 -92.53 76.82
N LEU A 17 -69.64 -91.77 77.93
CA LEU A 17 -69.52 -90.30 77.91
C LEU A 17 -68.14 -89.85 77.44
N LEU A 18 -67.08 -90.55 77.85
CA LEU A 18 -65.72 -90.28 77.40
C LEU A 18 -65.58 -90.51 75.89
N GLU A 19 -66.08 -91.62 75.35
CA GLU A 19 -66.08 -91.92 73.91
C GLU A 19 -66.83 -90.86 73.09
N GLN A 20 -68.00 -90.42 73.58
CA GLN A 20 -68.76 -89.34 72.94
C GLN A 20 -67.94 -88.04 72.88
N LYS A 21 -67.29 -87.67 73.99
CA LYS A 21 -66.48 -86.45 74.07
C LYS A 21 -65.22 -86.52 73.22
N ILE A 22 -64.58 -87.69 73.14
CA ILE A 22 -63.43 -87.95 72.24
C ILE A 22 -63.88 -87.75 70.79
N THR A 23 -65.04 -88.29 70.41
CA THR A 23 -65.55 -88.19 69.04
C THR A 23 -65.91 -86.75 68.68
N GLU A 24 -66.56 -86.01 69.58
CA GLU A 24 -66.88 -84.59 69.39
C GLU A 24 -65.62 -83.72 69.25
N LEU A 25 -64.64 -83.91 70.13
CA LEU A 25 -63.36 -83.19 70.07
C LEU A 25 -62.61 -83.50 68.78
N LYS A 26 -62.60 -84.77 68.35
CA LYS A 26 -61.98 -85.18 67.08
C LYS A 26 -62.66 -84.52 65.88
N GLY A 27 -64.00 -84.44 65.88
CA GLY A 27 -64.76 -83.73 64.84
C GLY A 27 -64.43 -82.23 64.79
N LYS A 28 -64.40 -81.57 65.95
CA LYS A 28 -63.98 -80.15 66.05
C LYS A 28 -62.55 -79.96 65.56
N ASN A 29 -61.63 -80.86 65.93
CA ASN A 29 -60.23 -80.77 65.52
C ASN A 29 -60.07 -80.86 63.99
N ASN A 30 -60.77 -81.80 63.34
CA ASN A 30 -60.78 -81.90 61.88
C ASN A 30 -61.32 -80.61 61.22
N ILE A 31 -62.39 -80.01 61.76
CA ILE A 31 -62.92 -78.74 61.24
C ILE A 31 -61.89 -77.62 61.40
N PHE A 32 -61.19 -77.55 62.53
CA PHE A 32 -60.15 -76.56 62.74
C PHE A 32 -58.95 -76.76 61.81
N GLU A 33 -58.53 -78.00 61.54
CA GLU A 33 -57.49 -78.31 60.55
C GLU A 33 -57.88 -77.83 59.15
N ILE A 34 -59.11 -78.10 58.70
CA ILE A 34 -59.60 -77.63 57.39
C ILE A 34 -59.59 -76.10 57.31
N LYS A 35 -60.07 -75.41 58.35
CA LYS A 35 -60.07 -73.94 58.40
C LYS A 35 -58.65 -73.38 58.41
N LEU A 36 -57.73 -74.02 59.12
CA LEU A 36 -56.32 -73.63 59.15
C LEU A 36 -55.68 -73.75 57.76
N ASP A 37 -55.96 -74.84 57.05
CA ASP A 37 -55.49 -75.04 55.68
C ASP A 37 -56.07 -74.01 54.71
N GLU A 38 -57.35 -73.69 54.83
CA GLU A 38 -58.01 -72.67 54.00
C GLU A 38 -57.42 -71.27 54.24
N ILE A 39 -57.24 -70.88 55.50
CA ILE A 39 -56.59 -69.62 55.88
C ILE A 39 -55.16 -69.56 55.35
N ASN A 40 -54.39 -70.65 55.45
CA ASN A 40 -53.02 -70.72 54.93
C ASN A 40 -52.96 -70.57 53.40
N ARG A 41 -53.93 -71.14 52.67
CA ARG A 41 -54.03 -70.96 51.21
C ARG A 41 -54.34 -69.51 50.86
N LEU A 42 -55.29 -68.88 51.54
CA LEU A 42 -55.64 -67.48 51.34
C LEU A 42 -54.46 -66.54 51.66
N LEU A 43 -53.73 -66.82 52.75
CA LEU A 43 -52.54 -66.05 53.13
C LEU A 43 -51.47 -66.10 52.03
N LYS A 44 -51.13 -67.30 51.52
CA LYS A 44 -50.17 -67.45 50.42
C LYS A 44 -50.62 -66.72 49.15
N PHE A 45 -51.91 -66.80 48.81
CA PHE A 45 -52.45 -66.07 47.67
C PHE A 45 -52.30 -64.56 47.83
N SER A 46 -52.63 -64.03 49.02
CA SER A 46 -52.48 -62.60 49.32
C SER A 46 -51.02 -62.15 49.25
N GLN A 47 -50.09 -62.92 49.82
CA GLN A 47 -48.65 -62.62 49.80
C GLN A 47 -48.10 -62.59 48.36
N ASN A 48 -48.49 -63.55 47.52
CA ASN A 48 -48.08 -63.57 46.11
C ASN A 48 -48.63 -62.35 45.34
N LYS A 49 -49.89 -61.98 45.61
CA LYS A 49 -50.50 -60.80 44.98
C LYS A 49 -49.83 -59.50 45.44
N GLU A 50 -49.52 -59.38 46.72
CA GLU A 50 -48.78 -58.24 47.26
C GLU A 50 -47.39 -58.12 46.63
N LYS A 51 -46.67 -59.24 46.49
CA LYS A 51 -45.36 -59.27 45.81
C LYS A 51 -45.47 -58.77 44.36
N HIS A 52 -46.42 -59.28 43.59
CA HIS A 52 -46.64 -58.85 42.20
C HIS A 52 -46.94 -57.35 42.10
N LEU A 53 -47.84 -56.84 42.95
CA LEU A 53 -48.19 -55.42 42.96
C LEU A 53 -47.00 -54.54 43.36
N THR A 54 -46.11 -55.04 44.22
CA THR A 54 -44.88 -54.35 44.61
C THR A 54 -43.91 -54.25 43.43
N GLU A 55 -43.71 -55.34 42.70
CA GLU A 55 -42.86 -55.37 41.50
C GLU A 55 -43.41 -54.46 40.38
N GLU A 56 -44.73 -54.46 40.15
CA GLU A 56 -45.37 -53.55 39.19
C GLU A 56 -45.22 -52.08 39.60
N ARG A 57 -45.43 -51.76 40.88
CA ARG A 57 -45.22 -50.40 41.42
C ARG A 57 -43.78 -49.95 41.19
N ASP A 58 -42.81 -50.82 41.43
CA ASP A 58 -41.39 -50.47 41.27
C ASP A 58 -41.03 -50.24 39.80
N GLY A 59 -41.51 -51.07 38.88
CA GLY A 59 -41.35 -50.83 37.44
C GLY A 59 -41.99 -49.52 36.95
N LEU A 60 -43.16 -49.16 37.50
CA LEU A 60 -43.80 -47.88 37.22
C LEU A 60 -42.99 -46.70 37.77
N MET A 61 -42.43 -46.82 38.97
CA MET A 61 -41.57 -45.80 39.58
C MET A 61 -40.32 -45.55 38.74
N GLU A 62 -39.64 -46.59 38.26
CA GLU A 62 -38.48 -46.46 37.37
C GLU A 62 -38.85 -45.77 36.05
N SER A 63 -40.01 -46.11 35.49
CA SER A 63 -40.54 -45.48 34.28
C SER A 63 -40.81 -43.98 34.49
N ILE A 64 -41.42 -43.61 35.63
CA ILE A 64 -41.68 -42.22 35.99
C ILE A 64 -40.37 -41.44 36.14
N GLN A 65 -39.38 -42.00 36.83
CA GLN A 65 -38.06 -41.35 37.00
C GLN A 65 -37.37 -41.10 35.65
N SER A 66 -37.39 -42.10 34.76
CA SER A 66 -36.85 -41.98 33.41
C SER A 66 -37.55 -40.88 32.60
N LEU A 67 -38.88 -40.82 32.68
CA LEU A 67 -39.67 -39.78 32.00
C LEU A 67 -39.38 -38.38 32.57
N GLN A 68 -39.26 -38.25 33.89
CA GLN A 68 -38.91 -36.99 34.54
C GLN A 68 -37.52 -36.50 34.09
N GLN A 69 -36.54 -37.40 34.03
CA GLN A 69 -35.20 -37.07 33.55
C GLN A 69 -35.21 -36.63 32.08
N ASN A 70 -35.94 -37.34 31.21
CA ASN A 70 -36.07 -36.98 29.80
C ASN A 70 -36.77 -35.63 29.63
N LEU A 71 -37.79 -35.34 30.43
CA LEU A 71 -38.49 -34.05 30.40
C LEU A 71 -37.57 -32.90 30.83
N GLN A 72 -36.76 -33.11 31.87
CA GLN A 72 -35.78 -32.11 32.32
C GLN A 72 -34.77 -31.81 31.20
N GLN A 73 -34.19 -32.84 30.58
CA GLN A 73 -33.24 -32.66 29.47
C GLN A 73 -33.88 -31.93 28.28
N GLN A 74 -35.13 -32.23 27.95
CA GLN A 74 -35.89 -31.52 26.91
C GLN A 74 -36.05 -30.03 27.23
N CYS A 75 -36.37 -29.68 28.47
CA CYS A 75 -36.47 -28.29 28.92
C CYS A 75 -35.13 -27.56 28.78
N ASP A 76 -34.03 -28.18 29.25
CA ASP A 76 -32.69 -27.60 29.18
C ASP A 76 -32.25 -27.37 27.73
N LEU A 77 -32.46 -28.37 26.86
CA LEU A 77 -32.16 -28.25 25.43
C LEU A 77 -32.99 -27.17 24.74
N ARG A 78 -34.26 -26.98 25.14
CA ARG A 78 -35.11 -25.93 24.56
C ARG A 78 -34.59 -24.55 24.93
N VAL A 79 -34.19 -24.34 26.18
CA VAL A 79 -33.59 -23.08 26.62
C VAL A 79 -32.30 -22.79 25.86
N GLU A 80 -31.41 -23.77 25.75
CA GLU A 80 -30.16 -23.60 25.00
C GLU A 80 -30.41 -23.33 23.51
N ASN A 81 -31.41 -23.98 22.91
CA ASN A 81 -31.79 -23.73 21.53
C ASN A 81 -32.27 -22.29 21.31
N ASP A 82 -33.07 -21.75 22.23
CA ASP A 82 -33.56 -20.38 22.18
C ASP A 82 -32.41 -19.37 22.36
N ASN A 83 -31.46 -19.66 23.26
CA ASN A 83 -30.24 -18.86 23.44
C ASN A 83 -29.40 -18.84 22.16
N LEU A 84 -29.15 -20.01 21.55
CA LEU A 84 -28.39 -20.13 20.31
C LEU A 84 -29.08 -19.40 19.15
N LYS A 85 -30.41 -19.50 19.04
CA LYS A 85 -31.17 -18.74 18.05
C LYS A 85 -31.00 -17.23 18.22
N SER A 86 -31.07 -16.73 19.46
CA SER A 86 -30.84 -15.31 19.74
C SER A 86 -29.41 -14.89 19.35
N ALA A 87 -28.41 -15.67 19.75
CA ALA A 87 -27.01 -15.41 19.43
C ALA A 87 -26.76 -15.37 17.91
N VAL A 88 -27.37 -16.29 17.14
CA VAL A 88 -27.27 -16.31 15.68
C VAL A 88 -27.89 -15.04 15.06
N VAL A 89 -29.04 -14.59 15.56
CA VAL A 89 -29.68 -13.35 15.08
C VAL A 89 -28.79 -12.14 15.37
N ASP A 90 -28.20 -12.06 16.56
CA ASP A 90 -27.35 -10.94 16.93
C ASP A 90 -26.02 -10.92 16.15
N MET A 91 -25.39 -12.08 15.97
CA MET A 91 -24.21 -12.21 15.10
C MET A 91 -24.52 -11.79 13.66
N LYS A 92 -25.69 -12.18 13.13
CA LYS A 92 -26.10 -11.79 11.77
C LYS A 92 -26.25 -10.27 11.65
N LYS A 93 -26.90 -9.61 12.62
CA LYS A 93 -27.01 -8.14 12.66
C LYS A 93 -25.63 -7.46 12.72
N GLN A 94 -24.72 -8.00 13.53
CA GLN A 94 -23.36 -7.45 13.66
C GLN A 94 -22.58 -7.59 12.34
N ILE A 95 -22.68 -8.73 11.66
CA ILE A 95 -22.06 -8.94 10.35
C ILE A 95 -22.64 -7.96 9.33
N GLU A 96 -23.97 -7.81 9.26
CA GLU A 96 -24.62 -6.88 8.34
C GLU A 96 -24.16 -5.43 8.60
N ALA A 97 -24.07 -5.00 9.86
CA ALA A 97 -23.55 -3.69 10.22
C ALA A 97 -22.09 -3.50 9.77
N GLN A 98 -21.21 -4.47 10.05
CA GLN A 98 -19.80 -4.41 9.63
C GLN A 98 -19.66 -4.40 8.10
N VAL A 99 -20.49 -5.14 7.37
CA VAL A 99 -20.48 -5.14 5.90
C VAL A 99 -20.86 -3.76 5.36
N GLN A 100 -21.90 -3.12 5.91
CA GLN A 100 -22.29 -1.77 5.48
C GLN A 100 -21.21 -0.74 5.82
N GLU A 101 -20.61 -0.81 7.00
CA GLU A 101 -19.51 0.08 7.39
C GLU A 101 -18.30 -0.06 6.47
N ARG A 102 -17.87 -1.30 6.17
CA ARG A 102 -16.76 -1.56 5.25
C ARG A 102 -17.08 -1.07 3.85
N LYS A 103 -18.30 -1.30 3.36
CA LYS A 103 -18.76 -0.79 2.05
C LYS A 103 -18.68 0.74 2.00
N ALA A 104 -19.15 1.43 3.04
CA ALA A 104 -19.06 2.88 3.13
C ALA A 104 -17.60 3.36 3.21
N CYS A 105 -16.71 2.63 3.89
CA CYS A 105 -15.27 2.93 3.93
C CYS A 105 -14.63 2.83 2.54
N VAL A 106 -14.88 1.73 1.81
CA VAL A 106 -14.37 1.52 0.45
C VAL A 106 -14.83 2.63 -0.48
N GLN A 107 -16.14 2.96 -0.49
CA GLN A 107 -16.67 4.04 -1.32
C GLN A 107 -16.01 5.40 -1.03
N ARG A 108 -15.69 5.67 0.24
CA ARG A 108 -15.02 6.90 0.66
C ARG A 108 -13.58 6.95 0.11
N LEU A 109 -12.84 5.85 0.24
CA LEU A 109 -11.48 5.73 -0.27
C LEU A 109 -11.43 5.82 -1.79
N GLU A 110 -12.37 5.20 -2.49
CA GLU A 110 -12.50 5.31 -3.95
C GLU A 110 -12.74 6.77 -4.39
N ALA A 111 -13.63 7.49 -3.68
CA ALA A 111 -13.88 8.90 -3.95
C ALA A 111 -12.64 9.76 -3.68
N GLU A 112 -11.91 9.50 -2.59
CA GLU A 112 -10.66 10.20 -2.26
C GLU A 112 -9.57 9.94 -3.30
N MET A 113 -9.38 8.68 -3.70
CA MET A 113 -8.43 8.30 -4.76
C MET A 113 -8.74 9.02 -6.07
N LYS A 114 -10.03 9.04 -6.46
CA LYS A 114 -10.47 9.72 -7.68
C LYS A 114 -10.20 11.22 -7.60
N ALA A 115 -10.55 11.86 -6.49
CA ALA A 115 -10.30 13.30 -6.27
C ALA A 115 -8.81 13.63 -6.29
N LEU A 116 -7.97 12.76 -5.70
CA LEU A 116 -6.52 12.94 -5.71
C LEU A 116 -5.93 12.76 -7.11
N GLN A 117 -6.43 11.79 -7.88
CA GLN A 117 -6.03 11.56 -9.26
C GLN A 117 -6.42 12.75 -10.15
N GLU A 118 -7.64 13.26 -10.03
CA GLU A 118 -8.12 14.46 -10.74
C GLU A 118 -7.26 15.69 -10.38
N LYS A 119 -6.94 15.87 -9.09
CA LYS A 119 -6.05 16.94 -8.63
C LYS A 119 -4.65 16.81 -9.24
N HIS A 120 -4.08 15.61 -9.25
CA HIS A 120 -2.76 15.37 -9.84
C HIS A 120 -2.76 15.66 -11.34
N GLN A 121 -3.76 15.16 -12.07
CA GLN A 121 -3.92 15.43 -13.50
C GLN A 121 -3.97 16.94 -13.78
N LYS A 122 -4.80 17.68 -13.03
CA LYS A 122 -4.90 19.13 -13.17
C LYS A 122 -3.56 19.84 -12.92
N MET A 123 -2.81 19.44 -11.89
CA MET A 123 -1.49 20.02 -11.62
C MET A 123 -0.49 19.76 -12.75
N MET A 124 -0.53 18.58 -13.37
CA MET A 124 0.31 18.26 -14.53
C MET A 124 -0.05 19.12 -15.73
N ASP A 125 -1.34 19.28 -16.01
CA ASP A 125 -1.82 20.12 -17.11
C ASP A 125 -1.47 21.60 -16.88
N ASP A 126 -1.64 22.11 -15.65
CA ASP A 126 -1.28 23.48 -15.28
C ASP A 126 0.23 23.74 -15.46
N CYS A 127 1.09 22.79 -15.04
CA CYS A 127 2.54 22.87 -15.19
C CYS A 127 2.97 22.83 -16.67
N ALA A 128 2.34 21.97 -17.47
CA ALA A 128 2.60 21.90 -18.91
C ALA A 128 2.21 23.22 -19.61
N ASN A 129 1.03 23.75 -19.29
CA ASN A 129 0.53 25.02 -19.82
C ASN A 129 1.39 26.22 -19.40
N GLU A 130 1.88 26.24 -18.16
CA GLU A 130 2.82 27.28 -17.69
C GLU A 130 4.15 27.20 -18.42
N THR A 131 4.70 25.99 -18.58
CA THR A 131 5.95 25.78 -19.31
C THR A 131 5.83 26.21 -20.76
N GLN A 132 4.73 25.86 -21.43
CA GLN A 132 4.43 26.27 -22.80
C GLN A 132 4.34 27.79 -22.93
N ARG A 133 3.57 28.47 -22.07
CA ARG A 133 3.47 29.94 -22.07
C ARG A 133 4.82 30.62 -21.86
N ARG A 134 5.67 30.06 -21.00
CA ARG A 134 7.03 30.58 -20.77
C ARG A 134 7.92 30.42 -22.01
N LEU A 135 7.83 29.29 -22.71
CA LEU A 135 8.55 29.08 -23.97
C LEU A 135 8.08 30.06 -25.05
N GLU A 136 6.77 30.22 -25.22
CA GLU A 136 6.20 31.18 -26.19
C GLU A 136 6.65 32.61 -25.90
N SER A 137 6.64 33.04 -24.63
CA SER A 137 7.17 34.35 -24.23
C SER A 137 8.65 34.50 -24.57
N LYS A 138 9.47 33.46 -24.37
CA LYS A 138 10.90 33.48 -24.70
C LYS A 138 11.15 33.50 -26.21
N ASP A 139 10.33 32.80 -26.99
CA ASP A 139 10.39 32.83 -28.45
C ASP A 139 10.07 34.23 -28.99
N VAL A 140 9.07 34.92 -28.43
CA VAL A 140 8.76 36.32 -28.78
C VAL A 140 9.93 37.24 -28.42
N GLU A 141 10.48 37.15 -27.20
CA GLU A 141 11.64 37.95 -26.78
C GLU A 141 12.86 37.74 -27.70
N LEU A 142 13.12 36.50 -28.12
CA LEU A 142 14.23 36.17 -29.01
C LEU A 142 13.99 36.69 -30.43
N LYS A 143 12.77 36.59 -30.97
CA LYS A 143 12.41 37.16 -32.27
C LYS A 143 12.60 38.68 -32.28
N GLU A 144 12.09 39.38 -31.27
CA GLU A 144 12.28 40.82 -31.14
C GLU A 144 13.77 41.20 -31.01
N ALA A 145 14.55 40.39 -30.27
CA ALA A 145 15.99 40.62 -30.14
C ALA A 145 16.72 40.42 -31.47
N LEU A 146 16.32 39.41 -32.25
CA LEU A 146 16.87 39.13 -33.57
C LEU A 146 16.54 40.27 -34.54
N GLU A 147 15.28 40.71 -34.62
CA GLU A 147 14.85 41.85 -35.46
C GLU A 147 15.60 43.14 -35.11
N ARG A 148 15.80 43.41 -33.81
CA ARG A 148 16.62 44.55 -33.35
C ARG A 148 18.07 44.45 -33.82
N LYS A 149 18.67 43.26 -33.76
CA LYS A 149 20.05 43.04 -34.22
C LYS A 149 20.17 43.12 -35.74
N GLU A 150 19.21 42.60 -36.49
CA GLU A 150 19.17 42.73 -37.94
C GLU A 150 19.05 44.20 -38.37
N SER A 151 18.15 44.96 -37.75
CA SER A 151 17.99 46.39 -37.99
C SER A 151 19.28 47.17 -37.74
N ALA A 152 19.97 46.89 -36.61
CA ALA A 152 21.24 47.52 -36.29
C ALA A 152 22.37 47.14 -37.27
N LEU A 153 22.42 45.88 -37.74
CA LEU A 153 23.37 45.45 -38.75
C LEU A 153 23.13 46.13 -40.10
N GLU A 154 21.87 46.30 -40.50
CA GLU A 154 21.54 47.04 -41.71
C GLU A 154 21.97 48.51 -41.62
N GLU A 155 21.70 49.17 -40.49
CA GLU A 155 22.14 50.53 -40.24
C GLU A 155 23.66 50.66 -40.32
N MET A 156 24.41 49.76 -39.66
CA MET A 156 25.86 49.74 -39.74
C MET A 156 26.36 49.56 -41.18
N ARG A 157 25.75 48.67 -41.97
CA ARG A 157 26.08 48.50 -43.41
C ARG A 157 25.79 49.76 -44.22
N ARG A 158 24.70 50.49 -43.93
CA ARG A 158 24.41 51.79 -44.58
C ARG A 158 25.50 52.80 -44.26
N ASN A 159 25.88 52.93 -42.98
CA ASN A 159 26.94 53.83 -42.53
C ASN A 159 28.30 53.51 -43.16
N MET A 160 28.67 52.23 -43.23
CA MET A 160 29.89 51.80 -43.93
C MET A 160 29.88 52.19 -45.41
N LYS A 161 28.77 52.02 -46.13
CA LYS A 161 28.66 52.45 -47.53
C LYS A 161 28.80 53.96 -47.69
N VAL A 162 28.30 54.76 -46.74
CA VAL A 162 28.47 56.22 -46.73
C VAL A 162 29.95 56.55 -46.53
N GLN A 163 30.60 55.98 -45.51
CA GLN A 163 32.03 56.16 -45.26
C GLN A 163 32.91 55.75 -46.46
N GLU A 164 32.60 54.64 -47.12
CA GLU A 164 33.31 54.23 -48.34
C GLU A 164 33.15 55.25 -49.48
N LYS A 165 31.96 55.85 -49.64
CA LYS A 165 31.73 56.91 -50.64
C LYS A 165 32.48 58.19 -50.28
N GLU A 166 32.46 58.60 -49.01
CA GLU A 166 33.19 59.76 -48.51
C GLU A 166 34.71 59.58 -48.70
N GLY A 167 35.26 58.42 -48.32
CA GLY A 167 36.67 58.10 -48.53
C GLY A 167 37.06 58.06 -50.00
N LYS A 168 36.22 57.48 -50.88
CA LYS A 168 36.42 57.55 -52.34
C LYS A 168 36.40 58.99 -52.86
N SER A 169 35.48 59.82 -52.38
CA SER A 169 35.40 61.25 -52.73
C SER A 169 36.65 62.00 -52.30
N GLU A 170 37.18 61.73 -51.11
CA GLU A 170 38.41 62.33 -50.61
C GLU A 170 39.63 61.89 -51.43
N ILE A 171 39.71 60.60 -51.81
CA ILE A 171 40.76 60.10 -52.72
C ILE A 171 40.73 60.86 -54.06
N ILE A 172 39.54 61.06 -54.65
CA ILE A 172 39.40 61.83 -55.90
C ILE A 172 39.87 63.27 -55.71
N LYS A 173 39.48 63.93 -54.61
CA LYS A 173 39.92 65.30 -54.29
C LYS A 173 41.44 65.39 -54.18
N LEU A 174 42.07 64.49 -53.42
CA LEU A 174 43.53 64.42 -53.28
C LEU A 174 44.22 64.15 -54.62
N GLN A 175 43.64 63.28 -55.46
CA GLN A 175 44.15 63.01 -56.81
C GLN A 175 44.09 64.26 -57.69
N MET A 176 42.99 65.03 -57.65
CA MET A 176 42.89 66.32 -58.34
C MET A 176 43.91 67.34 -57.84
N GLU A 177 44.09 67.47 -56.52
CA GLU A 177 45.09 68.36 -55.93
C GLU A 177 46.52 67.98 -56.32
N PHE A 178 46.83 66.67 -56.33
CA PHE A 178 48.13 66.16 -56.77
C PHE A 178 48.37 66.43 -58.25
N SER A 179 47.38 66.17 -59.12
CA SER A 179 47.45 66.51 -60.55
C SER A 179 47.66 68.01 -60.77
N ALA A 180 46.98 68.88 -60.00
CA ALA A 180 47.17 70.33 -60.07
C ALA A 180 48.58 70.77 -59.62
N LYS A 181 49.14 70.14 -58.57
CA LYS A 181 50.51 70.36 -58.13
C LYS A 181 51.53 69.89 -59.17
N LEU A 182 51.34 68.72 -59.77
CA LEU A 182 52.19 68.23 -60.87
C LEU A 182 52.17 69.17 -62.07
N ALA A 183 51.00 69.67 -62.47
CA ALA A 183 50.90 70.67 -63.54
C ALA A 183 51.65 71.97 -63.20
N LYS A 184 51.64 72.41 -61.93
CA LYS A 184 52.47 73.54 -61.47
C LYS A 184 53.96 73.22 -61.49
N ALA A 185 54.37 72.02 -61.09
CA ALA A 185 55.77 71.58 -61.12
C ALA A 185 56.29 71.44 -62.56
N GLN A 186 55.48 70.92 -63.49
CA GLN A 186 55.81 70.87 -64.91
C GLN A 186 55.92 72.27 -65.53
N ARG A 187 55.09 73.23 -65.10
CA ARG A 187 55.25 74.65 -65.48
C ARG A 187 56.54 75.26 -64.92
N ALA A 188 56.98 74.85 -63.73
CA ALA A 188 58.26 75.29 -63.16
C ALA A 188 59.48 74.68 -63.90
N LEU A 189 59.35 73.47 -64.44
CA LEU A 189 60.40 72.75 -65.17
C LEU A 189 60.56 73.16 -66.65
N ALA A 190 59.71 74.05 -67.19
CA ALA A 190 59.91 74.66 -68.52
C ALA A 190 60.94 75.81 -68.52
N THR A 191 61.51 76.14 -67.36
CA THR A 191 62.53 77.17 -67.20
C THR A 191 63.72 76.55 -66.45
N ASN A 192 64.89 76.54 -67.09
CA ASN A 192 66.20 76.05 -66.65
C ASN A 192 66.58 74.59 -66.90
N GLN A 193 67.61 74.48 -67.77
CA GLN A 193 68.48 73.35 -68.01
C GLN A 193 69.53 73.23 -66.89
N GLN A 194 69.86 71.99 -66.48
CA GLN A 194 71.19 71.34 -66.56
C GLN A 194 71.38 70.27 -65.46
N GLN A 195 71.78 69.08 -65.91
CA GLN A 195 72.38 67.93 -65.20
C GLN A 195 73.81 68.28 -64.69
N PRO A 196 74.53 67.47 -63.85
CA PRO A 196 74.67 65.99 -63.92
C PRO A 196 74.90 65.15 -62.62
N GLN A 197 74.63 63.83 -62.76
CA GLN A 197 75.32 62.60 -62.28
C GLN A 197 75.69 62.33 -60.80
N GLY A 198 75.47 61.08 -60.34
CA GLY A 198 76.29 60.47 -59.26
C GLY A 198 75.64 59.42 -58.35
N SER A 199 75.72 58.14 -58.73
CA SER A 199 75.99 56.94 -57.90
C SER A 199 75.27 56.67 -56.54
N GLY A 200 74.64 55.49 -56.46
CA GLY A 200 74.99 54.51 -55.43
C GLY A 200 73.99 54.20 -54.30
N ILE A 201 73.65 52.90 -54.22
CA ILE A 201 73.37 52.11 -53.00
C ILE A 201 71.91 52.10 -52.46
N LEU A 202 71.19 51.11 -53.00
CA LEU A 202 70.10 50.31 -52.45
C LEU A 202 69.95 50.24 -50.90
N PRO A 203 68.78 50.58 -50.31
CA PRO A 203 68.42 50.23 -48.93
C PRO A 203 67.52 48.98 -48.89
N GLN A 204 68.03 47.81 -49.27
CA GLN A 204 67.29 46.53 -49.23
C GLN A 204 67.09 45.97 -47.81
N ASN A 205 67.59 46.63 -46.76
CA ASN A 205 67.74 46.02 -45.43
C ASN A 205 66.69 46.44 -44.38
N ILE A 206 65.93 47.52 -44.57
CA ILE A 206 64.95 47.96 -43.55
C ILE A 206 63.65 47.15 -43.63
N PHE A 207 63.13 46.93 -44.84
CA PHE A 207 61.90 46.17 -45.04
C PHE A 207 62.08 44.71 -44.62
N LYS A 208 63.21 44.09 -44.99
CA LYS A 208 63.53 42.70 -44.60
C LYS A 208 63.69 42.55 -43.08
N ARG A 209 64.33 43.51 -42.41
CA ARG A 209 64.48 43.51 -40.94
C ARG A 209 63.15 43.74 -40.21
N LYS A 210 62.28 44.63 -40.71
CA LYS A 210 60.93 44.82 -40.14
C LYS A 210 60.03 43.60 -40.34
N LEU A 211 60.09 42.96 -41.51
CA LEU A 211 59.30 41.76 -41.79
C LEU A 211 59.76 40.60 -40.88
N GLN A 212 61.07 40.46 -40.67
CA GLN A 212 61.63 39.48 -39.75
C GLN A 212 61.21 39.75 -38.29
N PHE A 213 61.23 41.01 -37.84
CA PHE A 213 60.78 41.38 -36.49
C PHE A 213 59.29 41.08 -36.28
N LEU A 214 58.44 41.40 -37.25
CA LEU A 214 57.01 41.09 -37.22
C LEU A 214 56.75 39.58 -37.18
N GLN A 215 57.57 38.80 -37.89
CA GLN A 215 57.45 37.35 -37.92
C GLN A 215 57.97 36.70 -36.62
N GLU A 216 59.01 37.25 -36.01
CA GLU A 216 59.51 36.84 -34.68
C GLU A 216 58.51 37.18 -33.56
N GLU A 217 57.87 38.35 -33.57
CA GLU A 217 56.81 38.69 -32.61
C GLU A 217 55.59 37.79 -32.76
N LYS A 218 55.12 37.56 -34.00
CA LYS A 218 54.02 36.63 -34.28
C LYS A 218 54.33 35.22 -33.78
N ASN A 219 55.54 34.72 -34.00
CA ASN A 219 55.94 33.40 -33.53
C ASN A 219 56.02 33.34 -32.00
N LYS A 220 56.53 34.38 -31.32
CA LYS A 220 56.50 34.47 -29.86
C LYS A 220 55.08 34.46 -29.30
N GLU A 221 54.16 35.18 -29.93
CA GLU A 221 52.77 35.22 -29.47
C GLU A 221 52.05 33.88 -29.72
N ILE A 222 52.35 33.21 -30.84
CA ILE A 222 51.88 31.84 -31.10
C ILE A 222 52.41 30.86 -30.05
N GLU A 223 53.68 30.95 -29.66
CA GLU A 223 54.24 30.11 -28.59
C GLU A 223 53.62 30.42 -27.23
N ALA A 224 53.42 31.71 -26.89
CA ALA A 224 52.75 32.11 -25.66
C ALA A 224 51.30 31.60 -25.60
N LEU A 225 50.57 31.67 -26.72
CA LEU A 225 49.21 31.14 -26.82
C LEU A 225 49.18 29.62 -26.74
N ARG A 226 50.13 28.91 -27.38
CA ARG A 226 50.24 27.45 -27.25
C ARG A 226 50.54 27.03 -25.81
N GLN A 227 51.42 27.76 -25.12
CA GLN A 227 51.71 27.51 -23.71
C GLN A 227 50.46 27.76 -22.85
N ARG A 228 49.72 28.84 -23.14
CA ARG A 228 48.49 29.18 -22.43
C ARG A 228 47.38 28.14 -22.64
N VAL A 229 47.23 27.62 -23.86
CA VAL A 229 46.31 26.52 -24.16
C VAL A 229 46.69 25.28 -23.37
N LYS A 230 47.98 24.93 -23.32
CA LYS A 230 48.48 23.77 -22.54
C LYS A 230 48.23 23.92 -21.04
N GLU A 231 48.39 25.13 -20.48
CA GLU A 231 48.05 25.44 -19.09
C GLU A 231 46.54 25.29 -18.82
N LEU A 232 45.70 25.80 -19.72
CA LEU A 232 44.25 25.70 -19.61
C LEU A 232 43.76 24.26 -19.74
N GLU A 233 44.35 23.47 -20.63
CA GLU A 233 44.08 22.03 -20.76
C GLU A 233 44.50 21.25 -19.50
N GLN A 234 45.67 21.56 -18.92
CA GLN A 234 46.09 20.97 -17.63
C GLN A 234 45.17 21.38 -16.48
N GLN A 235 44.76 22.64 -16.39
CA GLN A 235 43.79 23.08 -15.37
C GLN A 235 42.44 22.37 -15.52
N ASN A 236 41.97 22.16 -16.75
CA ASN A 236 40.73 21.43 -17.01
C ASN A 236 40.85 19.94 -16.63
N LEU A 237 42.00 19.30 -16.92
CA LEU A 237 42.29 17.93 -16.51
C LEU A 237 42.37 17.78 -14.98
N HIS A 238 43.02 18.72 -14.27
CA HIS A 238 43.09 18.75 -12.82
C HIS A 238 41.70 18.99 -12.16
N SER A 239 40.90 19.90 -12.73
CA SER A 239 39.49 20.16 -12.36
C SER A 239 38.60 18.92 -12.52
N LEU A 240 38.78 18.16 -13.61
CA LEU A 240 38.06 16.89 -13.85
C LEU A 240 38.47 15.76 -12.89
N SER A 241 39.73 15.74 -12.43
CA SER A 241 40.17 14.79 -11.40
C SER A 241 39.68 15.15 -9.98
N GLU A 242 39.62 16.44 -9.61
CA GLU A 242 39.08 16.85 -8.31
C GLU A 242 37.56 16.66 -8.21
N SER A 243 36.82 16.84 -9.31
CA SER A 243 35.36 16.65 -9.35
C SER A 243 34.93 15.18 -9.23
N ARG A 244 35.78 14.21 -9.60
CA ARG A 244 35.51 12.77 -9.35
C ARG A 244 35.73 12.36 -7.89
N LEU A 245 36.55 13.08 -7.12
CA LEU A 245 36.78 12.79 -5.70
C LEU A 245 35.64 13.29 -4.79
N LYS A 246 34.85 14.27 -5.23
CA LYS A 246 33.70 14.79 -4.46
C LYS A 246 32.41 13.98 -4.59
N ARG A 247 32.31 13.03 -5.53
CA ARG A 247 31.11 12.18 -5.72
C ARG A 247 31.15 10.86 -4.92
N ARG A 248 32.13 10.69 -4.03
CA ARG A 248 32.28 9.55 -3.10
C ARG A 248 32.24 10.00 -1.63
N LYS A 249 31.35 10.94 -1.29
CA LYS A 249 30.91 11.18 0.09
C LYS A 249 29.47 11.64 0.04
N ILE A 250 28.56 10.68 0.20
CA ILE A 250 27.25 10.64 0.87
C ILE A 250 26.59 9.35 0.41
#